data_AF-A0A137QCB8-F1
#
_entry.id   AF-A0A137QCB8-F1
#
_cell.length_a   1.000
_cell.length_b   1.000
_cell.length_c   1.000
_cell.angle_alpha   90.00
_cell.angle_beta   90.00
_cell.angle_gamma   90.00
#
_symmetry.space_group_name_H-M   'P 1'
#
loop_
_entity.id
_entity.type
_entity.pdbx_description
1 polymer ?
#
loop_
_entity_poly.entity_id
_entity_poly.type
_entity_poly.pdbx_seq_one_letter_code
_entity_poly.pdbx_strand_id
1 'polypeptide(L)'
;MHAVHPVFHVSMLEPSTPNPFLTRSAPPPAPVVIDGEPEFEIARVVDSKIDRRRACKLLYKVIWLGYEDTEDESSWLPATELEHAPELVSDFHAAYPHKPGPLSSL
;
A
#
# COMPACT_ATOMS: atom_id res chain seq x y z
N MET A 1 -21.04 -41.55 14.22
CA MET A 1 -20.68 -40.16 13.84
C MET A 1 -19.21 -39.98 14.19
N HIS A 2 -18.32 -39.86 13.21
CA HIS A 2 -16.90 -39.63 13.47
C HIS A 2 -16.67 -38.11 13.55
N ALA A 3 -16.23 -37.63 14.71
CA ALA A 3 -15.82 -36.25 14.88
C ALA A 3 -14.40 -36.08 14.32
N VAL A 4 -14.21 -35.08 13.45
CA VAL A 4 -12.88 -34.70 12.97
C VAL A 4 -12.15 -33.99 14.12
N HIS A 5 -10.95 -34.46 14.45
CA HIS A 5 -10.11 -33.81 15.47
C HIS A 5 -9.27 -32.70 14.83
N PRO A 6 -9.30 -31.46 15.35
CA PRO A 6 -8.57 -30.31 14.79
C PRO A 6 -7.08 -30.32 15.16
N VAL A 7 -6.48 -31.50 15.35
CA VAL A 7 -5.08 -31.68 15.72
C VAL A 7 -4.40 -32.44 14.61
N PHE A 8 -3.49 -31.78 13.89
CA PHE A 8 -2.63 -32.40 12.89
C PHE A 8 -1.17 -32.21 13.28
N HIS A 9 -0.32 -33.14 12.85
CA HIS A 9 1.11 -33.11 13.16
C HIS A 9 1.81 -32.09 12.27
N VAL A 10 2.76 -31.31 12.82
CA VAL A 10 3.49 -30.24 12.09
C VAL A 10 4.22 -30.78 10.86
N SER A 11 4.63 -32.05 10.85
CA SER A 11 5.23 -32.71 9.69
C SER A 11 4.29 -32.90 8.49
N MET A 12 2.99 -32.64 8.65
CA MET A 12 2.02 -32.61 7.54
C MET A 12 1.91 -31.22 6.90
N LEU A 13 2.59 -30.22 7.44
CA LEU A 13 2.70 -28.91 6.81
C LEU A 13 3.76 -28.95 5.73
N GLU A 14 3.37 -28.64 4.49
CA GLU A 14 4.29 -28.36 3.40
C GLU A 14 4.40 -26.84 3.22
N PRO A 15 5.59 -26.31 2.87
CA PRO A 15 5.72 -24.90 2.49
C PRO A 15 4.75 -24.58 1.36
N SER A 16 3.99 -23.48 1.52
CA SER A 16 3.06 -23.04 0.48
C SER A 16 3.82 -22.84 -0.83
N THR A 17 3.41 -23.54 -1.89
CA THR A 17 3.92 -23.28 -3.23
C THR A 17 3.34 -21.94 -3.71
N PRO A 18 4.18 -21.00 -4.18
CA PRO A 18 3.67 -19.80 -4.81
C PRO A 18 2.81 -20.19 -6.01
N ASN A 19 1.70 -19.48 -6.20
CA ASN A 19 0.72 -19.78 -7.24
C ASN A 19 1.41 -19.86 -8.63
N PRO A 20 1.38 -21.01 -9.32
CA PRO A 20 2.04 -21.17 -10.62
C PRO A 20 1.33 -20.37 -11.73
N PHE A 21 0.12 -19.86 -11.48
CA PHE A 21 -0.64 -19.03 -12.41
C PHE A 21 -0.51 -17.53 -12.06
N LEU A 22 0.73 -17.01 -12.08
CA LEU A 22 1.00 -15.57 -11.97
C LEU A 22 0.29 -14.74 -13.06
N THR A 23 -0.09 -15.37 -14.18
CA THR A 23 -0.68 -14.74 -15.37
C THR A 23 -2.21 -14.57 -15.34
N ARG A 24 -2.89 -14.94 -14.24
CA ARG A 24 -4.34 -14.72 -14.07
C ARG A 24 -4.69 -13.51 -13.20
N SER A 25 -3.70 -12.74 -12.74
CA SER A 25 -4.01 -11.42 -12.19
C SER A 25 -4.43 -10.51 -13.34
N ALA A 26 -5.49 -9.72 -13.15
CA ALA A 26 -5.84 -8.70 -14.13
C ALA A 26 -4.63 -7.78 -14.31
N PRO A 27 -4.33 -7.32 -15.54
CA PRO A 27 -3.32 -6.30 -15.70
C PRO A 27 -3.70 -5.09 -14.83
N PRO A 28 -2.71 -4.43 -14.22
CA PRO A 28 -2.99 -3.27 -13.39
C PRO A 28 -3.74 -2.20 -14.20
N PRO A 29 -4.52 -1.35 -13.53
CA PRO A 29 -5.28 -0.30 -14.19
C PRO A 29 -4.34 0.65 -14.96
N ALA A 30 -4.80 1.12 -16.11
CA ALA A 30 -4.08 2.15 -16.85
C ALA A 30 -4.09 3.46 -16.04
N PRO A 31 -3.01 4.26 -16.07
CA PRO A 31 -2.99 5.57 -15.44
C PRO A 31 -4.04 6.50 -16.05
N VAL A 32 -4.59 7.37 -15.20
CA VAL A 32 -5.51 8.43 -15.61
C VAL A 32 -4.68 9.65 -15.99
N VAL A 33 -4.95 10.27 -17.13
CA VAL A 33 -4.24 11.50 -17.53
C VAL A 33 -4.98 12.71 -16.95
N ILE A 34 -4.34 13.41 -16.02
CA ILE A 34 -4.84 14.65 -15.41
C ILE A 34 -3.83 15.75 -15.76
N ASP A 35 -4.32 16.86 -16.32
CA ASP A 35 -3.49 17.99 -16.78
C ASP A 35 -2.32 17.63 -17.73
N GLY A 36 -2.43 16.49 -18.41
CA GLY A 36 -1.42 15.98 -19.35
C GLY A 36 -0.37 15.05 -18.72
N GLU A 37 -0.42 14.83 -17.41
CA GLU A 37 0.47 13.92 -16.68
C GLU A 37 -0.28 12.64 -16.27
N PRO A 38 0.39 11.47 -16.28
CA PRO A 38 -0.20 10.21 -15.83
C PRO A 38 -0.25 10.14 -14.29
N GLU A 39 -1.46 10.03 -13.75
CA GLU A 39 -1.74 9.79 -12.34
C GLU A 39 -2.26 8.37 -12.11
N PHE A 40 -1.93 7.81 -10.95
CA PHE A 40 -2.30 6.45 -10.56
C PHE A 40 -3.17 6.49 -9.31
N GLU A 41 -4.20 5.64 -9.26
CA GLU A 41 -5.09 5.57 -8.10
C GLU A 41 -4.37 4.91 -6.91
N ILE A 42 -4.45 5.57 -5.75
CA ILE A 42 -3.90 5.05 -4.49
C ILE A 42 -4.99 4.25 -3.78
N ALA A 43 -4.70 2.99 -3.44
CA ALA A 43 -5.59 2.17 -2.63
C ALA A 43 -5.59 2.60 -1.16
N ARG A 44 -4.40 2.82 -0.58
CA ARG A 44 -4.23 3.27 0.82
C ARG A 44 -2.82 3.75 1.13
N VAL A 45 -2.70 4.55 2.19
CA VAL A 45 -1.43 4.89 2.83
C VAL A 45 -1.14 3.88 3.95
N VAL A 46 0.08 3.33 3.98
CA VAL A 46 0.46 2.29 4.95
C VAL A 46 1.59 2.70 5.89
N ASP A 47 2.37 3.73 5.54
CA ASP A 47 3.43 4.23 6.41
C ASP A 47 3.77 5.69 6.10
N SER A 48 4.44 6.37 7.03
CA SER A 48 5.02 7.68 6.81
C SER A 48 6.37 7.84 7.50
N LYS A 49 7.26 8.64 6.91
CA LYS A 49 8.58 8.91 7.48
C LYS A 49 9.10 10.31 7.13
N ILE A 50 10.08 10.76 7.91
CA ILE A 50 10.83 11.98 7.65
C ILE A 50 12.20 11.63 7.05
N ASP A 51 12.45 12.01 5.80
CA ASP A 51 13.75 11.95 5.15
C ASP A 51 14.37 13.36 5.08
N ARG A 52 15.33 13.63 5.97
CA ARG A 52 15.99 14.94 6.06
C ARG A 52 16.89 15.27 4.87
N ARG A 53 17.19 14.30 3.99
CA ARG A 53 18.04 14.49 2.81
C ARG A 53 17.27 15.05 1.62
N ARG A 54 15.94 15.03 1.67
CA ARG A 54 15.06 15.51 0.60
C ARG A 54 14.53 16.92 0.88
N ALA A 55 14.18 17.63 -0.19
CA ALA A 55 13.53 18.94 -0.09
C ALA A 55 12.15 18.82 0.60
N CYS A 56 11.28 17.94 0.07
CA CYS A 56 10.10 17.49 0.79
C CYS A 56 10.49 16.36 1.74
N LYS A 57 10.51 16.68 3.05
CA LYS A 57 10.99 15.76 4.08
C LYS A 57 9.98 14.69 4.43
N LEU A 58 8.69 14.98 4.30
CA LEU A 58 7.63 14.04 4.64
C LEU A 58 7.33 13.15 3.44
N LEU A 59 7.49 11.84 3.65
CA LEU A 59 7.18 10.82 2.66
C LEU A 59 6.07 9.91 3.19
N TYR A 60 5.19 9.48 2.29
CA TYR A 60 4.17 8.46 2.53
C TYR A 60 4.48 7.23 1.72
N LYS A 61 4.31 6.06 2.34
CA LYS A 61 4.29 4.79 1.64
C LYS A 61 2.85 4.52 1.22
N VAL A 62 2.61 4.50 -0.09
CA VAL A 62 1.31 4.24 -0.68
C VAL A 62 1.27 2.82 -1.25
N ILE A 63 0.08 2.22 -1.26
CA ILE A 63 -0.24 1.03 -2.03
C ILE A 63 -1.05 1.47 -3.24
N TRP A 64 -0.66 1.03 -4.43
CA TRP A 64 -1.32 1.38 -5.68
C TRP A 64 -2.51 0.46 -5.93
N LEU A 65 -3.65 1.03 -6.33
CA LEU A 65 -4.85 0.26 -6.61
C LEU A 65 -4.64 -0.63 -7.84
N GLY A 66 -4.93 -1.92 -7.70
CA GLY A 66 -4.78 -2.90 -8.79
C GLY A 66 -3.34 -3.36 -9.06
N TYR A 67 -2.38 -2.91 -8.25
CA TYR A 67 -1.00 -3.44 -8.21
C TYR A 67 -0.74 -4.28 -6.96
N GLU A 68 -1.78 -4.58 -6.20
CA GLU A 68 -1.76 -5.49 -5.07
C GLU A 68 -1.23 -6.85 -5.56
N ASP A 69 -0.26 -7.44 -4.85
CA ASP A 69 0.46 -8.68 -5.24
C ASP A 69 1.47 -8.55 -6.40
N THR A 70 1.86 -7.33 -6.79
CA THR A 70 2.94 -7.09 -7.76
C THR A 70 4.22 -6.60 -7.09
N GLU A 71 5.37 -6.70 -7.78
CA GLU A 71 6.64 -6.13 -7.26
C GLU A 71 6.58 -4.59 -7.11
N ASP A 72 5.69 -3.95 -7.86
CA ASP A 72 5.44 -2.50 -7.84
C ASP A 72 4.25 -2.12 -6.94
N GLU A 73 3.83 -2.98 -6.00
CA GLU A 73 2.64 -2.74 -5.15
C GLU A 73 2.68 -1.42 -4.36
N SER A 74 3.89 -0.93 -4.05
CA SER A 74 4.07 0.17 -3.12
C SER A 74 5.19 1.13 -3.50
N SER A 75 5.01 2.40 -3.17
CA SER A 75 5.98 3.44 -3.46
C SER A 75 6.05 4.48 -2.33
N TRP A 76 7.22 5.11 -2.18
CA TRP A 76 7.41 6.23 -1.27
C TRP A 76 7.26 7.55 -2.03
N LEU A 77 6.15 8.25 -1.80
CA LEU A 77 5.85 9.53 -2.43
C LEU A 77 6.04 10.69 -1.45
N PRO A 78 6.49 11.86 -1.91
CA PRO A 78 6.46 13.07 -1.11
C PRO A 78 5.03 13.49 -0.80
N ALA A 79 4.84 14.16 0.34
CA ALA A 79 3.51 14.64 0.76
C ALA A 79 2.82 15.56 -0.28
N THR A 80 3.60 16.24 -1.12
CA THR A 80 3.12 17.10 -2.21
C THR A 80 2.41 16.31 -3.32
N GLU A 81 2.75 15.04 -3.52
CA GLU A 81 2.06 14.19 -4.51
C GLU A 81 0.74 13.62 -3.98
N LEU A 82 0.48 13.73 -2.68
CA LEU A 82 -0.78 13.30 -2.06
C LEU A 82 -1.78 14.46 -1.90
N GLU A 83 -1.51 15.62 -2.51
CA GLU A 83 -2.41 16.79 -2.47
C GLU A 83 -3.81 16.49 -3.05
N HIS A 84 -3.88 15.56 -4.02
CA HIS A 84 -5.14 15.10 -4.63
C HIS A 84 -5.85 14.00 -3.82
N ALA A 85 -5.26 13.51 -2.72
CA ALA A 85 -5.80 12.44 -1.89
C ALA A 85 -5.78 12.77 -0.37
N PRO A 86 -6.33 13.92 0.06
CA PRO A 86 -6.26 14.35 1.46
C PRO A 86 -7.02 13.40 2.41
N GLU A 87 -8.07 12.74 1.91
CA GLU A 87 -8.87 11.78 2.68
C GLU A 87 -8.03 10.58 3.14
N LEU A 88 -7.21 10.01 2.25
CA LEU A 88 -6.33 8.88 2.58
C LEU A 88 -5.28 9.25 3.63
N VAL A 89 -4.77 10.48 3.56
CA VAL A 89 -3.82 11.01 4.56
C VAL A 89 -4.53 11.20 5.90
N SER A 90 -5.75 11.74 5.89
CA SER A 90 -6.56 11.94 7.10
C SER A 90 -6.88 10.61 7.80
N ASP A 91 -7.36 9.62 7.05
CA ASP A 91 -7.68 8.30 7.57
C ASP A 91 -6.45 7.60 8.17
N PHE A 92 -5.31 7.71 7.49
CA PHE A 92 -4.05 7.18 7.99
C PHE A 92 -3.65 7.80 9.33
N HIS A 93 -3.74 9.13 9.48
CA HIS A 93 -3.39 9.80 10.73
C HIS A 93 -4.42 9.62 11.84
N ALA A 94 -5.69 9.38 11.49
CA ALA A 94 -6.71 8.98 12.44
C ALA A 94 -6.38 7.59 13.05
N ALA A 95 -5.94 6.65 12.21
CA ALA A 95 -5.53 5.32 12.65
C ALA A 95 -4.15 5.29 13.34
N TYR A 96 -3.23 6.15 12.92
CA TYR A 96 -1.85 6.21 13.42
C TYR A 96 -1.42 7.62 13.86
N PRO A 97 -1.99 8.19 14.94
CA PRO A 97 -1.75 9.59 15.33
C PRO A 97 -0.30 9.94 15.69
N HIS A 98 0.53 8.93 15.95
CA HIS A 98 1.94 9.10 16.32
C HIS A 98 2.89 9.11 15.11
N LYS A 99 2.38 8.80 13.91
CA LYS A 99 3.18 8.78 12.69
C LYS A 99 3.47 10.22 12.23
N PRO A 100 4.63 10.48 11.58
CA PRO A 100 4.92 11.79 11.04
C PRO A 100 3.83 12.22 10.05
N GLY A 101 3.14 13.32 10.33
CA GLY A 101 2.14 13.90 9.44
C GLY A 101 2.59 15.23 8.85
N PRO A 102 1.78 15.82 7.96
CA PRO A 102 1.99 17.18 7.53
C PRO A 102 1.88 18.01 8.81
N LEU A 103 2.94 18.75 9.17
CA LEU A 103 2.84 19.69 10.28
C LEU A 103 1.66 20.59 9.92
N SER A 104 0.59 20.57 10.72
CA SER A 104 -0.48 21.53 10.52
C SER A 104 0.18 22.90 10.68
N SER A 105 0.38 23.63 9.58
CA SER A 105 0.54 25.06 9.67
C SER A 105 -0.80 25.57 10.20
N LEU A 106 -0.87 25.71 11.53
CA LEU A 106 -1.76 26.68 12.15
C LEU A 106 -1.24 28.08 11.80
#